data_AF-A0A1B4FBE8-F1
#
_entry.id   AF-A0A1B4FBE8-F1
#
_cell.length_a   1.000
_cell.length_b   1.000
_cell.length_c   1.000
_cell.angle_alpha   90.00
_cell.angle_beta   90.00
_cell.angle_gamma   90.00
#
_symmetry.space_group_name_H-M   'P 1'
#
loop_
_entity.id
_entity.type
_entity.pdbx_description
1 polymer ?
#
loop_
_entity_poly.entity_id
_entity_poly.type
_entity_poly.pdbx_seq_one_letter_code
_entity_poly.pdbx_strand_id
1 'polypeptide(L)'
;MIDFAPLIKQALHAAIVVSLATALSGCGGGSGSDGATPAAVVHDSVAPAAVASVNIVPPDAMFEGQTYAQWSTAFWQWALALPLANPPHPFLDCNNRPISAAQTGNVWFWSAPSLAPDGSPLVCNQSATIIPAGKAIFLTMLDIEASSLDSPPFFATTAVGQQAIAQKFFSRIGDLFCTIDNVPISNLQNYHALTQQFHFHAPTPWIFNSTGGNGTSVADGYYLMLQLPPGSHTIHYGGTFHLLANDLYPGSAPVNLPMDVTLLVTMGK
;
A
#
# COMPACT_ATOMS: atom_id res chain seq x y z
N MET A 1 18.54 0.06 -24.01
CA MET A 1 19.11 -0.39 -22.73
C MET A 1 18.45 0.44 -21.64
N ILE A 2 17.93 -0.21 -20.60
CA ILE A 2 17.04 0.35 -19.56
C ILE A 2 15.72 0.89 -20.11
N ASP A 3 14.72 0.00 -20.20
CA ASP A 3 13.33 0.28 -19.83
C ASP A 3 12.71 -1.06 -19.40
N PHE A 4 12.11 -1.13 -18.21
CA PHE A 4 11.86 -2.39 -17.48
C PHE A 4 10.51 -2.54 -16.72
N ALA A 5 9.43 -1.76 -16.88
CA ALA A 5 9.23 -0.49 -17.56
C ALA A 5 8.19 0.35 -16.82
N PRO A 6 8.58 1.57 -16.43
CA PRO A 6 9.66 1.87 -15.51
C PRO A 6 9.10 1.75 -14.07
N LEU A 7 9.23 0.63 -13.36
CA LEU A 7 10.18 -0.46 -13.55
C LEU A 7 9.77 -1.65 -12.65
N ILE A 8 8.69 -2.38 -12.99
CA ILE A 8 7.92 -3.36 -12.16
C ILE A 8 6.65 -2.73 -11.48
N LYS A 9 6.48 -1.38 -11.57
CA LYS A 9 5.34 -0.49 -11.20
C LYS A 9 5.01 -0.31 -9.70
N GLN A 10 5.02 0.95 -9.22
CA GLN A 10 5.13 1.23 -7.77
C GLN A 10 3.80 0.96 -7.02
N ALA A 11 3.73 0.05 -6.04
CA ALA A 11 4.79 -0.89 -5.64
C ALA A 11 4.29 -2.16 -4.93
N LEU A 12 4.70 -3.39 -5.28
CA LEU A 12 5.19 -3.97 -6.55
C LEU A 12 6.57 -3.56 -7.13
N HIS A 13 7.30 -2.56 -6.59
CA HIS A 13 8.51 -1.96 -7.21
C HIS A 13 8.93 -0.67 -6.48
N ALA A 14 10.20 -0.47 -6.11
CA ALA A 14 10.65 -0.79 -4.76
C ALA A 14 10.89 -2.26 -4.41
N ALA A 15 11.22 -3.04 -5.44
CA ALA A 15 12.46 -3.79 -5.34
C ALA A 15 13.44 -3.24 -6.38
N ILE A 16 14.73 -3.19 -6.01
CA ILE A 16 15.92 -3.53 -6.82
C ILE A 16 17.16 -2.81 -6.25
N VAL A 17 18.12 -3.61 -5.78
CA VAL A 17 19.50 -3.50 -6.26
C VAL A 17 19.95 -4.92 -6.63
N VAL A 18 20.44 -5.10 -7.85
CA VAL A 18 21.07 -6.37 -8.26
C VAL A 18 22.46 -6.44 -7.62
N SER A 19 22.65 -7.40 -6.71
CA SER A 19 23.95 -7.72 -6.14
C SER A 19 24.28 -9.19 -6.36
N LEU A 20 25.20 -9.46 -7.28
CA LEU A 20 25.94 -10.73 -7.28
C LEU A 20 26.76 -10.78 -5.99
N ALA A 21 26.32 -11.57 -5.01
CA ALA A 21 27.09 -11.88 -3.81
C ALA A 21 27.54 -13.35 -3.87
N THR A 22 28.80 -13.55 -4.26
CA THR A 22 29.48 -14.85 -4.15
C THR A 22 29.51 -15.31 -2.69
N ALA A 23 29.06 -16.54 -2.44
CA ALA A 23 29.08 -17.13 -1.11
C ALA A 23 30.52 -17.28 -0.60
N LEU A 24 30.80 -16.72 0.58
CA LEU A 24 31.95 -17.07 1.40
C LEU A 24 31.47 -17.45 2.81
N SER A 25 31.49 -18.74 3.07
CA SER A 25 31.22 -19.33 4.38
C SER A 25 32.33 -18.97 5.39
N GLY A 26 31.95 -18.46 6.56
CA GLY A 26 32.87 -18.23 7.69
C GLY A 26 32.19 -18.59 9.01
N CYS A 27 32.69 -19.62 9.69
CA CYS A 27 32.18 -20.08 10.99
C CYS A 27 32.94 -19.46 12.17
N GLY A 28 32.27 -19.38 13.33
CA GLY A 28 32.86 -19.03 14.63
C GLY A 28 32.03 -17.96 15.34
N GLY A 29 31.49 -18.15 16.55
CA GLY A 29 31.69 -19.22 17.53
C GLY A 29 32.30 -18.64 18.81
N GLY A 30 31.48 -18.36 19.82
CA GLY A 30 31.92 -17.76 21.08
C GLY A 30 30.80 -17.66 22.11
N SER A 31 30.85 -18.53 23.12
CA SER A 31 29.90 -18.60 24.23
C SER A 31 30.33 -17.70 25.40
N GLY A 32 29.37 -17.10 26.11
CA GLY A 32 29.59 -16.45 27.40
C GLY A 32 28.32 -16.48 28.24
N SER A 33 28.39 -17.10 29.42
CA SER A 33 27.35 -17.06 30.44
C SER A 33 27.49 -15.78 31.30
N ASP A 34 26.41 -15.36 31.94
CA ASP A 34 26.29 -15.44 33.40
C ASP A 34 24.90 -14.97 33.86
N GLY A 35 24.42 -15.55 34.97
CA GLY A 35 23.05 -15.37 35.44
C GLY A 35 22.93 -14.39 36.60
N ALA A 36 21.80 -13.69 36.67
CA ALA A 36 21.32 -13.01 37.88
C ALA A 36 19.80 -13.20 38.02
N THR A 37 19.35 -13.44 39.24
CA THR A 37 17.94 -13.73 39.60
C THR A 37 17.06 -12.46 39.62
N PRO A 38 15.73 -12.61 39.47
CA PRO A 38 14.85 -11.48 39.15
C PRO A 38 14.47 -10.63 40.37
N ALA A 39 14.47 -9.30 40.19
CA ALA A 39 13.77 -8.38 41.09
C ALA A 39 12.34 -8.16 40.56
N ALA A 40 11.33 -8.46 41.38
CA ALA A 40 9.94 -8.25 41.02
C ALA A 40 9.60 -6.76 41.04
N VAL A 41 9.42 -6.16 39.86
CA VAL A 41 8.84 -4.82 39.73
C VAL A 41 7.32 -4.97 39.68
N VAL A 42 6.63 -4.37 40.66
CA VAL A 42 5.17 -4.28 40.64
C VAL A 42 4.80 -3.29 39.53
N HIS A 43 4.44 -3.83 38.36
CA HIS A 43 3.78 -3.04 37.33
C HIS A 43 2.39 -2.68 37.82
N ASP A 44 2.20 -1.39 38.11
CA ASP A 44 0.90 -0.79 38.35
C ASP A 44 0.05 -1.08 37.11
N SER A 45 -1.00 -1.89 37.28
CA SER A 45 -1.82 -2.35 36.17
C SER A 45 -2.73 -1.22 35.72
N VAL A 46 -2.22 -0.37 34.82
CA VAL A 46 -3.02 0.58 34.05
C VAL A 46 -4.15 -0.21 33.42
N ALA A 47 -5.39 0.02 33.90
CA ALA A 47 -6.57 -0.60 33.32
C ALA A 47 -6.57 -0.29 31.82
N PRO A 48 -6.81 -1.29 30.94
CA PRO A 48 -6.88 -1.04 29.51
C PRO A 48 -7.88 0.09 29.26
N ALA A 49 -7.42 1.18 28.65
CA ALA A 49 -8.32 2.17 28.09
C ALA A 49 -9.31 1.40 27.21
N ALA A 50 -10.61 1.65 27.39
CA ALA A 50 -11.63 0.95 26.64
C ALA A 50 -11.29 1.03 25.15
N VAL A 51 -11.03 -0.12 24.53
CA VAL A 51 -10.59 -0.20 23.13
C VAL A 51 -11.69 0.42 22.30
N ALA A 52 -11.48 1.67 21.89
CA ALA A 52 -12.47 2.40 21.13
C ALA A 52 -12.60 1.69 19.79
N SER A 53 -13.80 1.15 19.52
CA SER A 53 -14.00 0.22 18.42
C SER A 53 -13.76 0.90 17.09
N VAL A 54 -12.71 0.47 16.39
CA VAL A 54 -12.47 0.84 14.99
C VAL A 54 -13.66 0.39 14.16
N ASN A 55 -14.26 1.32 13.41
CA ASN A 55 -15.30 0.98 12.45
C ASN A 55 -14.69 0.85 11.05
N ILE A 56 -15.05 -0.22 10.35
CA ILE A 56 -14.69 -0.44 8.94
C ILE A 56 -16.01 -0.51 8.18
N VAL A 57 -16.17 0.31 7.15
CA VAL A 57 -17.41 0.31 6.36
C VAL A 57 -17.52 -1.00 5.60
N PRO A 58 -18.66 -1.73 5.67
CA PRO A 58 -18.85 -2.98 4.92
C PRO A 58 -18.59 -2.80 3.41
N PRO A 59 -18.04 -3.80 2.72
CA PRO A 59 -17.58 -3.65 1.33
C PRO A 59 -18.73 -3.49 0.31
N ASP A 60 -19.93 -3.96 0.66
CA ASP A 60 -21.17 -3.81 -0.08
C ASP A 60 -21.94 -2.52 0.25
N ALA A 61 -21.52 -1.79 1.29
CA ALA A 61 -22.13 -0.52 1.68
C ALA A 61 -21.56 0.67 0.91
N MET A 62 -22.30 1.78 0.93
CA MET A 62 -21.81 3.08 0.45
C MET A 62 -21.27 3.91 1.62
N PHE A 63 -20.19 4.66 1.39
CA PHE A 63 -19.68 5.68 2.30
C PHE A 63 -19.67 7.03 1.61
N GLU A 64 -20.18 8.08 2.28
CA GLU A 64 -20.23 9.45 1.74
C GLU A 64 -20.80 9.50 0.29
N GLY A 65 -21.82 8.67 0.03
CA GLY A 65 -22.51 8.59 -1.27
C GLY A 65 -21.81 7.78 -2.37
N GLN A 66 -20.72 7.07 -2.07
CA GLN A 66 -19.93 6.31 -3.04
C GLN A 66 -19.68 4.85 -2.60
N THR A 67 -19.61 3.94 -3.57
CA THR A 67 -19.18 2.53 -3.36
C THR A 67 -17.66 2.41 -3.25
N TYR A 68 -17.17 1.26 -2.79
CA TYR A 68 -15.73 0.96 -2.76
C TYR A 68 -15.04 1.09 -4.14
N ALA A 69 -15.69 0.70 -5.23
CA ALA A 69 -15.16 0.87 -6.61
C ALA A 69 -15.08 2.34 -7.04
N GLN A 70 -15.98 3.20 -6.55
CA GLN A 70 -15.93 4.64 -6.78
C GLN A 70 -14.83 5.29 -5.92
N TRP A 71 -14.65 4.86 -4.66
CA TRP A 71 -13.52 5.30 -3.84
C TRP A 71 -12.17 4.86 -4.37
N SER A 72 -12.04 3.64 -4.91
CA SER A 72 -10.85 3.19 -5.65
C SER A 72 -10.59 4.06 -6.89
N THR A 73 -11.63 4.36 -7.67
CA THR A 73 -11.51 5.30 -8.80
C THR A 73 -10.99 6.68 -8.36
N ALA A 74 -11.56 7.25 -7.30
CA ALA A 74 -11.16 8.54 -6.76
C ALA A 74 -9.73 8.52 -6.19
N PHE A 75 -9.34 7.42 -5.54
CA PHE A 75 -7.96 7.17 -5.08
C PHE A 75 -6.96 7.20 -6.25
N TRP A 76 -7.21 6.42 -7.32
CA TRP A 76 -6.29 6.37 -8.46
C TRP A 76 -6.24 7.70 -9.22
N GLN A 77 -7.38 8.38 -9.39
CA GLN A 77 -7.40 9.74 -9.95
C GLN A 77 -6.61 10.74 -9.10
N TRP A 78 -6.67 10.63 -7.77
CA TRP A 78 -5.85 11.44 -6.86
C TRP A 78 -4.37 11.11 -7.02
N ALA A 79 -3.98 9.85 -6.90
CA ALA A 79 -2.57 9.44 -6.86
C ALA A 79 -1.86 9.72 -8.19
N LEU A 80 -2.44 9.31 -9.32
CA LEU A 80 -1.81 9.45 -10.65
C LEU A 80 -1.66 10.90 -11.10
N ALA A 81 -2.38 11.84 -10.49
CA ALA A 81 -2.29 13.27 -10.77
C ALA A 81 -1.16 13.99 -10.00
N LEU A 82 -0.48 13.32 -9.08
CA LEU A 82 0.52 13.96 -8.22
C LEU A 82 1.91 14.07 -8.88
N PRO A 83 2.64 15.18 -8.66
CA PRO A 83 4.03 15.29 -9.09
C PRO A 83 4.94 14.36 -8.28
N LEU A 84 6.12 14.05 -8.84
CA LEU A 84 7.11 13.19 -8.19
C LEU A 84 7.71 13.77 -6.91
N ALA A 85 7.76 15.09 -6.79
CA ALA A 85 8.48 15.82 -5.74
C ALA A 85 7.74 17.08 -5.29
N ASN A 86 8.12 17.56 -4.09
CA ASN A 86 7.62 18.76 -3.43
C ASN A 86 6.09 18.80 -3.17
N PRO A 87 5.55 17.93 -2.28
CA PRO A 87 6.23 16.87 -1.52
C PRO A 87 6.42 15.59 -2.35
N PRO A 88 7.23 14.61 -1.88
CA PRO A 88 7.43 13.33 -2.57
C PRO A 88 6.12 12.63 -2.95
N HIS A 89 6.13 11.87 -4.03
CA HIS A 89 4.99 11.06 -4.44
C HIS A 89 4.60 10.02 -3.35
N PRO A 90 3.31 9.78 -3.08
CA PRO A 90 2.87 8.83 -2.05
C PRO A 90 3.50 7.43 -2.18
N PHE A 91 3.63 6.93 -3.42
CA PHE A 91 4.22 5.61 -3.69
C PHE A 91 5.75 5.55 -3.49
N LEU A 92 6.44 6.69 -3.38
CA LEU A 92 7.91 6.74 -3.27
C LEU A 92 8.39 6.83 -1.82
N ASP A 93 7.76 7.67 -1.01
CA ASP A 93 8.25 8.01 0.31
C ASP A 93 7.10 8.33 1.28
N CYS A 94 6.89 7.41 2.23
CA CYS A 94 5.84 7.51 3.23
C CYS A 94 6.27 8.18 4.54
N ASN A 95 7.52 8.67 4.65
CA ASN A 95 8.04 9.31 5.85
C ASN A 95 8.33 10.81 5.62
N ASN A 96 8.67 11.22 4.38
CA ASN A 96 8.86 12.62 4.01
C ASN A 96 7.64 13.26 3.30
N ARG A 97 6.55 12.50 3.09
CA ARG A 97 5.25 13.02 2.66
C ARG A 97 4.25 12.96 3.83
N PRO A 98 3.67 14.09 4.31
CA PRO A 98 2.61 14.04 5.31
C PRO A 98 1.30 13.53 4.71
N ILE A 99 0.50 12.77 5.48
CA ILE A 99 -0.74 12.13 5.03
C ILE A 99 -1.79 13.14 4.54
N SER A 100 -1.75 14.37 5.04
CA SER A 100 -2.60 15.49 4.61
C SER A 100 -2.25 16.05 3.22
N ALA A 101 -1.10 15.70 2.64
CA ALA A 101 -0.63 16.27 1.37
C ALA A 101 -1.59 15.96 0.21
N ALA A 102 -2.11 17.03 -0.40
CA ALA A 102 -3.10 16.99 -1.48
C ALA A 102 -4.42 16.29 -1.14
N GLN A 103 -4.78 16.15 0.13
CA GLN A 103 -6.08 15.59 0.53
C GLN A 103 -7.19 16.65 0.53
N THR A 104 -8.43 16.23 0.26
CA THR A 104 -9.63 17.09 0.34
C THR A 104 -10.83 16.29 0.87
N GLY A 105 -11.91 16.96 1.27
CA GLY A 105 -13.14 16.28 1.69
C GLY A 105 -13.04 15.48 2.99
N ASN A 106 -13.95 14.52 3.16
CA ASN A 106 -14.14 13.73 4.39
C ASN A 106 -13.37 12.38 4.38
N VAL A 107 -12.93 11.93 3.21
CA VAL A 107 -12.09 10.73 3.03
C VAL A 107 -10.69 11.18 2.65
N TRP A 108 -9.68 10.73 3.39
CA TRP A 108 -8.28 10.90 3.04
C TRP A 108 -7.71 9.59 2.52
N PHE A 109 -6.98 9.63 1.41
CA PHE A 109 -6.39 8.45 0.81
C PHE A 109 -5.07 8.11 1.50
N TRP A 110 -4.95 6.90 2.06
CA TRP A 110 -3.65 6.33 2.38
C TRP A 110 -3.23 5.41 1.26
N SER A 111 -2.19 5.82 0.54
CA SER A 111 -1.39 4.92 -0.27
C SER A 111 0.08 5.23 -0.06
N ALA A 112 0.74 4.29 0.58
CA ALA A 112 2.16 4.21 0.81
C ALA A 112 2.38 2.79 1.34
N PRO A 113 2.94 1.92 0.49
CA PRO A 113 4.38 1.84 0.54
C PRO A 113 5.06 1.82 -0.83
N SER A 114 6.27 2.34 -0.82
CA SER A 114 7.39 1.75 -1.56
C SER A 114 7.74 0.45 -0.83
N LEU A 115 7.53 -0.74 -1.42
CA LEU A 115 7.99 -2.02 -0.84
C LEU A 115 9.45 -1.89 -0.34
N ALA A 116 9.83 -2.61 0.71
CA ALA A 116 11.25 -2.65 1.04
C ALA A 116 12.02 -3.47 0.00
N PRO A 117 13.17 -3.00 -0.52
CA PRO A 117 13.88 -3.69 -1.60
C PRO A 117 14.39 -5.10 -1.29
N ASP A 118 14.45 -5.46 -0.02
CA ASP A 118 14.83 -6.76 0.55
C ASP A 118 13.64 -7.54 1.13
N GLY A 119 12.41 -7.01 1.02
CA GLY A 119 11.21 -7.58 1.63
C GLY A 119 11.09 -7.35 3.15
N SER A 120 11.88 -6.44 3.74
CA SER A 120 11.74 -6.07 5.15
C SER A 120 10.46 -5.27 5.45
N PRO A 121 9.95 -5.29 6.70
CA PRO A 121 8.81 -4.47 7.10
C PRO A 121 9.08 -2.97 7.00
N LEU A 122 8.18 -2.23 6.36
CA LEU A 122 8.25 -0.77 6.27
C LEU A 122 7.49 -0.12 7.44
N VAL A 123 8.09 0.90 8.07
CA VAL A 123 7.38 1.75 9.03
C VAL A 123 7.14 3.14 8.41
N CYS A 124 5.87 3.54 8.36
CA CYS A 124 5.42 4.83 7.87
C CYS A 124 4.86 5.64 9.04
N ASN A 125 5.67 6.56 9.57
CA ASN A 125 5.31 7.34 10.75
C ASN A 125 4.64 8.67 10.38
N GLN A 126 3.30 8.68 10.44
CA GLN A 126 2.47 9.85 10.12
C GLN A 126 1.90 10.55 11.36
N SER A 127 2.23 10.08 12.56
CA SER A 127 1.69 10.57 13.83
C SER A 127 1.92 12.07 14.10
N ALA A 128 2.87 12.70 13.40
CA ALA A 128 3.12 14.14 13.44
C ALA A 128 2.04 14.98 12.70
N THR A 129 1.29 14.37 11.78
CA THR A 129 0.18 15.01 11.07
C THR A 129 -1.14 14.57 11.71
N ILE A 130 -1.79 15.48 12.45
CA ILE A 130 -3.10 15.20 13.03
C ILE A 130 -4.15 15.21 11.90
N ILE A 131 -4.80 14.06 11.70
CA ILE A 131 -5.95 13.89 10.81
C ILE A 131 -7.17 14.48 11.54
N PRO A 132 -7.87 15.50 11.00
CA PRO A 132 -9.00 16.10 11.68
C PRO A 132 -10.12 15.10 12.04
N ALA A 133 -10.79 15.34 13.17
CA ALA A 133 -11.87 14.49 13.66
C ALA A 133 -12.98 14.31 12.60
N GLY A 134 -13.58 13.12 12.59
CA GLY A 134 -14.66 12.75 11.65
C GLY A 134 -14.21 12.38 10.24
N LYS A 135 -12.91 12.46 9.91
CA LYS A 135 -12.39 11.95 8.64
C LYS A 135 -12.25 10.43 8.64
N ALA A 136 -12.52 9.82 7.50
CA ALA A 136 -12.18 8.43 7.22
C ALA A 136 -10.85 8.34 6.48
N ILE A 137 -10.14 7.22 6.63
CA ILE A 137 -8.98 6.86 5.83
C ILE A 137 -9.40 5.77 4.85
N PHE A 138 -9.26 6.02 3.55
CA PHE A 138 -9.34 4.95 2.54
C PHE A 138 -7.94 4.36 2.38
N LEU A 139 -7.72 3.23 3.04
CA LEU A 139 -6.47 2.48 3.08
C LEU A 139 -6.40 1.55 1.87
N THR A 140 -5.41 1.77 1.00
CA THR A 140 -5.04 0.80 -0.04
C THR A 140 -4.21 -0.31 0.60
N MET A 141 -4.69 -1.56 0.54
CA MET A 141 -3.91 -2.70 1.02
C MET A 141 -2.97 -3.18 -0.07
N LEU A 142 -3.48 -3.93 -1.05
CA LEU A 142 -2.77 -4.37 -2.24
C LEU A 142 -3.67 -4.12 -3.45
N ASP A 143 -3.19 -3.38 -4.43
CA ASP A 143 -3.93 -3.02 -5.64
C ASP A 143 -3.03 -2.94 -6.88
N ILE A 144 -3.65 -2.83 -8.05
CA ILE A 144 -2.98 -2.67 -9.34
C ILE A 144 -3.87 -1.86 -10.30
N GLU A 145 -3.26 -1.09 -11.19
CA GLU A 145 -3.97 -0.42 -12.29
C GLU A 145 -3.24 -0.62 -13.64
N ALA A 146 -4.05 -0.66 -14.70
CA ALA A 146 -3.61 -0.85 -16.08
C ALA A 146 -4.16 0.29 -16.96
N SER A 147 -3.27 1.09 -17.55
CA SER A 147 -3.62 2.33 -18.23
C SER A 147 -3.21 2.41 -19.70
N SER A 148 -3.72 3.44 -20.36
CA SER A 148 -3.34 3.85 -21.71
C SER A 148 -2.04 4.67 -21.79
N LEU A 149 -1.39 4.97 -20.66
CA LEU A 149 -0.10 5.68 -20.59
C LEU A 149 1.08 4.75 -20.23
N ASP A 150 0.79 3.50 -19.91
CA ASP A 150 1.77 2.52 -19.46
C ASP A 150 2.66 1.96 -20.57
N SER A 151 3.75 1.32 -20.14
CA SER A 151 4.46 0.33 -20.94
C SER A 151 3.87 -1.08 -20.70
N PRO A 152 4.02 -2.03 -21.65
CA PRO A 152 3.75 -3.45 -21.38
C PRO A 152 4.52 -3.95 -20.15
N PRO A 153 3.94 -4.85 -19.32
CA PRO A 153 2.70 -5.61 -19.55
C PRO A 153 1.41 -4.89 -19.12
N PHE A 154 1.49 -3.66 -18.60
CA PHE A 154 0.34 -2.94 -18.03
C PHE A 154 -0.44 -2.10 -19.05
N PHE A 155 0.13 -1.87 -20.23
CA PHE A 155 -0.46 -1.07 -21.29
C PHE A 155 -1.70 -1.71 -21.94
N ALA A 156 -2.82 -0.98 -21.91
CA ALA A 156 -3.96 -1.19 -22.80
C ALA A 156 -4.74 0.11 -23.04
N THR A 157 -5.38 0.25 -24.20
CA THR A 157 -6.14 1.45 -24.59
C THR A 157 -7.66 1.30 -24.54
N THR A 158 -8.17 0.10 -24.26
CA THR A 158 -9.61 -0.21 -24.19
C THR A 158 -9.99 -0.67 -22.79
N ALA A 159 -11.22 -0.39 -22.35
CA ALA A 159 -11.72 -0.80 -21.04
C ALA A 159 -11.57 -2.31 -20.81
N VAL A 160 -11.90 -3.13 -21.82
CA VAL A 160 -11.78 -4.60 -21.75
C VAL A 160 -10.32 -5.04 -21.61
N GLY A 161 -9.39 -4.41 -22.34
CA GLY A 161 -7.97 -4.74 -22.24
C GLY A 161 -7.37 -4.36 -20.89
N GLN A 162 -7.69 -3.16 -20.40
CA GLN A 162 -7.25 -2.68 -19.08
C GLN A 162 -7.81 -3.55 -17.95
N GLN A 163 -9.10 -3.86 -18.00
CA GLN A 163 -9.74 -4.76 -17.03
C GLN A 163 -9.09 -6.15 -17.04
N ALA A 164 -8.83 -6.74 -18.21
CA ALA A 164 -8.21 -8.07 -18.31
C ALA A 164 -6.80 -8.09 -17.70
N ILE A 165 -6.02 -7.01 -17.84
CA ILE A 165 -4.70 -6.85 -17.23
C ILE A 165 -4.83 -6.66 -15.71
N ALA A 166 -5.70 -5.75 -15.24
CA ALA A 166 -5.91 -5.50 -13.83
C ALA A 166 -6.34 -6.78 -13.10
N GLN A 167 -7.34 -7.49 -13.62
CA GLN A 167 -7.81 -8.78 -13.06
C GLN A 167 -6.74 -9.87 -13.09
N LYS A 168 -5.88 -9.92 -14.13
CA LYS A 168 -4.75 -10.85 -14.19
C LYS A 168 -3.80 -10.63 -13.01
N PHE A 169 -3.38 -9.40 -12.77
CA PHE A 169 -2.43 -9.09 -11.69
C PHE A 169 -3.07 -9.10 -10.30
N PHE A 170 -4.33 -8.69 -10.17
CA PHE A 170 -5.12 -8.86 -8.95
C PHE A 170 -5.20 -10.33 -8.51
N SER A 171 -5.38 -11.27 -9.46
CA SER A 171 -5.38 -12.71 -9.17
C SER A 171 -4.04 -13.28 -8.66
N ARG A 172 -3.00 -12.45 -8.52
CA ARG A 172 -1.73 -12.80 -7.89
C ARG A 172 -1.65 -12.37 -6.42
N ILE A 173 -2.60 -11.59 -5.92
CA ILE A 173 -2.63 -11.14 -4.54
C ILE A 173 -3.07 -12.28 -3.62
N GLY A 174 -2.21 -12.62 -2.66
CA GLY A 174 -2.44 -13.62 -1.61
C GLY A 174 -1.97 -13.13 -0.24
N ASP A 175 -2.02 -14.03 0.74
CA ASP A 175 -1.46 -13.88 2.08
C ASP A 175 -1.85 -12.59 2.85
N LEU A 176 -3.04 -12.02 2.57
CA LEU A 176 -3.47 -10.76 3.18
C LEU A 176 -3.52 -10.83 4.71
N PHE A 177 -3.01 -9.77 5.35
CA PHE A 177 -3.15 -9.55 6.78
C PHE A 177 -3.43 -8.07 7.09
N CYS A 178 -4.13 -7.83 8.19
CA CYS A 178 -4.30 -6.51 8.77
C CYS A 178 -4.62 -6.64 10.26
N THR A 179 -3.96 -5.84 11.09
CA THR A 179 -4.32 -5.58 12.48
C THR A 179 -4.40 -4.09 12.71
N ILE A 180 -5.35 -3.66 13.53
CA ILE A 180 -5.47 -2.26 13.97
C ILE A 180 -5.45 -2.27 15.50
N ASP A 181 -4.48 -1.57 16.09
CA ASP A 181 -4.20 -1.56 17.53
C ASP A 181 -4.08 -2.98 18.14
N ASN A 182 -3.44 -3.88 17.38
CA ASN A 182 -3.29 -5.32 17.64
C ASN A 182 -4.58 -6.16 17.55
N VAL A 183 -5.70 -5.59 17.10
CA VAL A 183 -6.94 -6.33 16.83
C VAL A 183 -6.92 -6.82 15.37
N PRO A 184 -6.96 -8.14 15.09
CA PRO A 184 -6.90 -8.66 13.73
C PRO A 184 -8.21 -8.43 12.96
N ILE A 185 -8.10 -7.98 11.72
CA ILE A 185 -9.23 -7.78 10.81
C ILE A 185 -9.47 -9.06 10.01
N SER A 186 -10.69 -9.58 10.08
CA SER A 186 -11.11 -10.83 9.43
C SER A 186 -11.75 -10.58 8.06
N ASN A 187 -11.80 -11.62 7.22
CA ASN A 187 -12.51 -11.60 5.93
C ASN A 187 -12.04 -10.50 4.96
N LEU A 188 -10.73 -10.20 4.95
CA LEU A 188 -10.12 -9.16 4.12
C LEU A 188 -10.45 -9.33 2.62
N GLN A 189 -10.61 -10.57 2.16
CA GLN A 189 -10.94 -10.88 0.76
C GLN A 189 -12.32 -10.35 0.32
N ASN A 190 -13.21 -10.02 1.27
CA ASN A 190 -14.50 -9.42 0.94
C ASN A 190 -14.38 -7.95 0.53
N TYR A 191 -13.28 -7.26 0.88
CA TYR A 191 -13.06 -5.85 0.58
C TYR A 191 -12.39 -5.61 -0.78
N HIS A 192 -12.80 -6.42 -1.75
CA HIS A 192 -12.38 -6.36 -3.15
C HIS A 192 -13.10 -5.21 -3.88
N ALA A 193 -12.37 -4.43 -4.68
CA ALA A 193 -12.96 -3.39 -5.52
C ALA A 193 -12.29 -3.31 -6.91
N LEU A 194 -13.01 -3.78 -7.92
CA LEU A 194 -12.72 -3.56 -9.34
C LEU A 194 -13.41 -2.28 -9.83
N THR A 195 -12.68 -1.37 -10.47
CA THR A 195 -13.26 -0.13 -11.03
C THR A 195 -13.90 -0.37 -12.41
N GLN A 196 -14.76 0.56 -12.83
CA GLN A 196 -14.99 0.77 -14.26
C GLN A 196 -13.78 1.48 -14.88
N GLN A 197 -13.73 1.59 -16.22
CA GLN A 197 -12.71 2.44 -16.85
C GLN A 197 -12.94 3.90 -16.45
N PHE A 198 -11.91 4.54 -15.92
CA PHE A 198 -11.91 5.95 -15.53
C PHE A 198 -10.88 6.75 -16.33
N HIS A 199 -11.09 8.07 -16.39
CA HIS A 199 -10.14 9.02 -16.95
C HIS A 199 -9.26 9.62 -15.86
N PHE A 200 -8.00 9.90 -16.18
CA PHE A 200 -7.07 10.62 -15.31
C PHE A 200 -6.16 11.55 -16.12
N HIS A 201 -5.47 12.45 -15.42
CA HIS A 201 -4.40 13.26 -15.97
C HIS A 201 -3.14 13.04 -15.14
N ALA A 202 -2.02 12.74 -15.78
CA ALA A 202 -0.73 12.55 -15.13
C ALA A 202 0.27 13.65 -15.54
N PRO A 203 1.06 14.20 -14.59
CA PRO A 203 2.06 15.23 -14.87
C PRO A 203 3.22 14.70 -15.73
N THR A 204 4.15 15.55 -16.16
CA THR A 204 5.35 15.12 -16.89
C THR A 204 6.61 15.58 -16.17
N PRO A 205 7.50 14.66 -15.73
CA PRO A 205 7.32 13.20 -15.71
C PRO A 205 6.19 12.75 -14.74
N TRP A 206 5.68 11.53 -14.92
CA TRP A 206 4.74 10.90 -13.98
C TRP A 206 5.37 9.70 -13.28
N ILE A 207 4.66 9.17 -12.28
CA ILE A 207 5.13 8.10 -11.41
C ILE A 207 5.51 6.81 -12.16
N PHE A 208 4.92 6.57 -13.33
CA PHE A 208 5.17 5.36 -14.15
C PHE A 208 5.71 5.65 -15.56
N ASN A 209 6.15 6.86 -15.91
CA ASN A 209 6.96 7.10 -17.12
C ASN A 209 7.58 8.51 -17.17
N SER A 210 8.56 8.67 -18.06
CA SER A 210 9.12 9.96 -18.50
C SER A 210 8.08 10.96 -19.02
N THR A 211 6.96 10.48 -19.56
CA THR A 211 5.93 11.28 -20.23
C THR A 211 4.55 10.93 -19.68
N GLY A 212 3.82 11.92 -19.16
CA GLY A 212 2.42 11.77 -18.74
C GLY A 212 1.45 12.32 -19.77
N GLY A 213 0.26 12.76 -19.33
CA GLY A 213 -0.80 13.27 -20.18
C GLY A 213 -2.19 12.82 -19.72
N ASN A 214 -3.17 12.90 -20.61
CA ASN A 214 -4.52 12.39 -20.35
C ASN A 214 -4.56 10.88 -20.66
N GLY A 215 -5.05 10.08 -19.71
CA GLY A 215 -5.14 8.64 -19.84
C GLY A 215 -6.51 8.07 -19.49
N THR A 216 -6.69 6.79 -19.79
CA THR A 216 -7.72 5.94 -19.20
C THR A 216 -7.08 4.80 -18.43
N SER A 217 -7.73 4.31 -17.37
CA SER A 217 -7.26 3.15 -16.60
C SER A 217 -8.44 2.33 -16.07
N VAL A 218 -8.19 1.05 -15.76
CA VAL A 218 -9.00 0.20 -14.89
C VAL A 218 -8.09 -0.30 -13.76
N ALA A 219 -8.59 -0.28 -12.54
CA ALA A 219 -7.88 -0.73 -11.36
C ALA A 219 -8.64 -1.82 -10.60
N ASP A 220 -7.90 -2.65 -9.88
CA ASP A 220 -8.41 -3.79 -9.12
C ASP A 220 -7.56 -4.03 -7.86
N GLY A 221 -8.17 -4.40 -6.73
CA GLY A 221 -7.44 -4.48 -5.46
C GLY A 221 -8.29 -4.67 -4.20
N TYR A 222 -7.63 -4.67 -3.05
CA TYR A 222 -8.22 -4.72 -1.71
C TYR A 222 -8.00 -3.42 -0.96
N TYR A 223 -9.06 -2.92 -0.33
CA TYR A 223 -9.11 -1.59 0.30
C TYR A 223 -9.86 -1.64 1.63
N LEU A 224 -9.59 -0.72 2.57
CA LEU A 224 -10.39 -0.58 3.79
C LEU A 224 -10.80 0.88 3.98
N MET A 225 -12.10 1.15 4.15
CA MET A 225 -12.60 2.46 4.57
C MET A 225 -12.67 2.50 6.11
N LEU A 226 -11.64 3.09 6.71
CA LEU A 226 -11.43 3.11 8.16
C LEU A 226 -11.98 4.38 8.80
N GLN A 227 -12.82 4.22 9.81
CA GLN A 227 -13.22 5.28 10.73
C GLN A 227 -12.58 5.01 12.09
N LEU A 228 -11.48 5.71 12.35
CA LEU A 228 -10.71 5.58 13.59
C LEU A 228 -11.22 6.57 14.65
N PRO A 229 -11.31 6.15 15.93
CA PRO A 229 -11.58 7.05 17.06
C PRO A 229 -10.54 8.18 17.21
N PRO A 230 -10.79 9.21 18.03
CA PRO A 230 -9.76 10.17 18.43
C PRO A 230 -8.61 9.52 19.21
N GLY A 231 -7.36 9.69 18.76
CA GLY A 231 -6.19 9.07 19.39
C GLY A 231 -5.07 8.74 18.42
N SER A 232 -4.01 8.10 18.92
CA SER A 232 -2.96 7.51 18.08
C SER A 232 -3.29 6.05 17.80
N HIS A 233 -3.11 5.62 16.55
CA HIS A 233 -3.42 4.26 16.09
C HIS A 233 -2.23 3.64 15.36
N THR A 234 -2.10 2.33 15.51
CA THR A 234 -1.15 1.49 14.76
C THR A 234 -1.92 0.56 13.83
N ILE A 235 -1.65 0.66 12.53
CA ILE A 235 -2.23 -0.22 11.51
C ILE A 235 -1.09 -1.03 10.89
N HIS A 236 -1.06 -2.33 11.16
CA HIS A 236 -0.08 -3.26 10.59
C HIS A 236 -0.75 -4.14 9.54
N TYR A 237 -0.38 -4.00 8.26
CA TYR A 237 -1.10 -4.60 7.13
C TYR A 237 -0.17 -5.00 6.00
N GLY A 238 -0.65 -5.88 5.13
CA GLY A 238 0.14 -6.37 4.00
C GLY A 238 -0.43 -7.61 3.33
N GLY A 239 0.44 -8.33 2.63
CA GLY A 239 0.14 -9.49 1.81
C GLY A 239 1.26 -9.79 0.81
N THR A 240 1.01 -10.64 -0.20
CA THR A 240 2.03 -11.02 -1.20
C THR A 240 1.46 -10.95 -2.62
N PHE A 241 2.23 -10.42 -3.57
CA PHE A 241 1.99 -10.67 -5.00
C PHE A 241 2.80 -11.90 -5.45
N HIS A 242 2.11 -12.98 -5.82
CA HIS A 242 2.69 -14.23 -6.33
C HIS A 242 2.75 -14.20 -7.87
N LEU A 243 3.70 -13.44 -8.43
CA LEU A 243 3.86 -13.35 -9.88
C LEU A 243 4.32 -14.69 -10.46
N LEU A 244 3.67 -15.14 -11.54
CA LEU A 244 3.98 -16.39 -12.22
C LEU A 244 5.05 -16.21 -13.29
N ALA A 245 5.62 -17.32 -13.76
CA ALA A 245 6.53 -17.32 -14.91
C ALA A 245 5.84 -16.71 -16.13
N ASN A 246 6.55 -15.82 -16.83
CA ASN A 246 6.04 -15.02 -17.96
C ASN A 246 4.99 -13.94 -17.63
N ASP A 247 4.67 -13.65 -16.36
CA ASP A 247 3.69 -12.61 -16.05
C ASP A 247 4.17 -11.20 -16.41
N LEU A 248 5.46 -10.90 -16.19
CA LEU A 248 6.07 -9.60 -16.46
C LEU A 248 6.56 -9.45 -17.91
N TYR A 249 7.29 -10.46 -18.40
CA TYR A 249 7.80 -10.55 -19.77
C TYR A 249 8.09 -12.01 -20.15
N PRO A 250 8.12 -12.38 -21.44
CA PRO A 250 8.47 -13.74 -21.86
C PRO A 250 9.86 -14.16 -21.34
N GLY A 251 9.93 -15.26 -20.60
CA GLY A 251 11.14 -15.74 -19.92
C GLY A 251 11.36 -15.21 -18.50
N SER A 252 10.47 -14.36 -17.96
CA SER A 252 10.51 -13.99 -16.54
C SER A 252 10.24 -15.19 -15.63
N ALA A 253 11.04 -15.32 -14.57
CA ALA A 253 10.82 -16.29 -13.50
C ALA A 253 9.62 -15.89 -12.64
N PRO A 254 8.99 -16.84 -11.90
CA PRO A 254 8.02 -16.48 -10.87
C PRO A 254 8.71 -15.72 -9.72
N VAL A 255 8.00 -14.76 -9.13
CA VAL A 255 8.51 -13.89 -8.05
C VAL A 255 7.42 -13.67 -7.02
N ASN A 256 7.75 -13.88 -5.74
CA ASN A 256 6.93 -13.42 -4.62
C ASN A 256 7.40 -12.03 -4.21
N LEU A 257 6.50 -11.06 -4.18
CA LEU A 257 6.74 -9.70 -3.68
C LEU A 257 5.91 -9.51 -2.40
N PRO A 258 6.47 -9.79 -1.22
CA PRO A 258 5.79 -9.56 0.05
C PRO A 258 5.73 -8.08 0.38
N MET A 259 4.67 -7.70 1.07
CA MET A 259 4.36 -6.36 1.53
C MET A 259 4.05 -6.45 3.01
N ASP A 260 4.76 -5.68 3.83
CA ASP A 260 4.55 -5.57 5.27
C ASP A 260 4.74 -4.10 5.65
N VAL A 261 3.67 -3.47 6.14
CA VAL A 261 3.63 -2.05 6.47
C VAL A 261 3.04 -1.82 7.85
N THR A 262 3.77 -1.10 8.69
CA THR A 262 3.25 -0.48 9.90
C THR A 262 3.02 1.01 9.67
N LEU A 263 1.76 1.41 9.59
CA LEU A 263 1.32 2.80 9.54
C LEU A 263 0.99 3.29 10.95
N LEU A 264 1.60 4.40 11.35
CA LEU A 264 1.31 5.09 12.61
C LEU A 264 0.60 6.42 12.31
N VAL A 265 -0.62 6.63 12.83
CA VAL A 265 -1.41 7.85 12.58
C VAL A 265 -1.97 8.45 13.87
N THR A 266 -2.30 9.75 13.84
CA THR A 266 -2.98 10.45 14.93
C THR A 266 -4.27 11.09 14.44
N MET A 267 -5.41 10.67 14.99
CA MET A 267 -6.72 11.27 14.79
C MET A 267 -6.97 12.39 15.80
N GLY A 268 -7.54 13.49 15.32
CA GLY A 268 -7.94 14.65 16.13
C GLY A 268 -9.13 14.34 17.04
N LYS A 269 -9.28 15.20 18.06
CA LYS A 269 -10.42 15.21 18.99
C LYS A 269 -11.56 16.08 18.47
#